data_AF-A0A538G3G8-F1
#
_entry.id   AF-A0A538G3G8-F1
#
_cell.length_a   1.000
_cell.length_b   1.000
_cell.length_c   1.000
_cell.angle_alpha   90.00
_cell.angle_beta   90.00
_cell.angle_gamma   90.00
#
_symmetry.space_group_name_H-M   'P 1'
#
loop_
_entity.id
_entity.type
_entity.pdbx_description
1 polymer ?
#
loop_
_entity_poly.entity_id
_entity_poly.type
_entity_poly.pdbx_seq_one_letter_code
_entity_poly.pdbx_strand_id
1 'polypeptide(L)' 'RCWLSVHHGSATGRLVYERTLEQGRTAHFVSTRLWIRIGAPWNVDATLNGKAVQLPASTGDVVVTPAGLSATPG' A
#
# COMPACT_ATOMS: atom_id res chain seq x y z
N ARG A 1 -8.44 -11.99 1.31
CA ARG A 1 -7.10 -12.13 0.67
C ARG A 1 -6.93 -10.94 -0.26
N CYS A 2 -5.86 -10.17 -0.14
CA CYS A 2 -5.60 -9.03 -1.02
C CYS A 2 -4.17 -9.14 -1.55
N TRP A 3 -3.99 -9.08 -2.86
CA TRP A 3 -2.65 -8.98 -3.43
C TRP A 3 -2.08 -7.58 -3.23
N LEU A 4 -0.84 -7.50 -2.75
CA LEU A 4 -0.11 -6.27 -2.49
C LEU A 4 1.28 -6.39 -3.11
N SER A 5 1.67 -5.38 -3.88
CA SER A 5 3.05 -5.18 -4.34
C SER A 5 3.54 -3.82 -3.89
N VAL A 6 4.63 -3.79 -3.13
CA VAL A 6 5.20 -2.59 -2.50
C VAL A 6 6.60 -2.39 -3.06
N HIS A 7 6.80 -1.23 -3.64
CA HIS A 7 8.07 -0.76 -4.15
C HIS A 7 8.53 0.46 -3.35
N HIS A 8 9.84 0.56 -3.14
CA HIS A 8 10.46 1.66 -2.44
C HIS A 8 10.71 2.83 -3.40
N GLY A 9 10.23 4.03 -3.04
CA GLY A 9 10.43 5.27 -3.80
C GLY A 9 9.46 5.48 -4.97
N SER A 10 9.38 4.53 -5.90
CA SER A 10 8.57 4.64 -7.14
C SER A 10 8.03 3.29 -7.61
N ALA A 11 7.13 3.29 -8.60
CA ALA A 11 6.58 2.08 -9.21
C ALA A 11 7.64 1.14 -9.79
N THR A 12 8.74 1.69 -10.31
CA THR A 12 9.89 0.95 -10.83
C THR A 12 11.02 0.81 -9.80
N GLY A 13 10.77 1.23 -8.57
CA GLY A 13 11.72 1.17 -7.48
C GLY A 13 11.95 -0.25 -6.98
N ARG A 14 12.81 -0.37 -5.97
CA ARG A 14 13.14 -1.67 -5.36
C ARG A 14 11.88 -2.30 -4.79
N LEU A 15 11.55 -3.50 -5.26
CA LEU A 15 10.49 -4.31 -4.68
C LEU A 15 10.87 -4.71 -3.25
N VAL A 16 10.06 -4.33 -2.27
CA VAL A 16 10.27 -4.67 -0.86
C VAL A 16 9.26 -5.71 -0.38
N TYR A 17 8.14 -5.86 -1.08
CA TYR A 17 7.11 -6.82 -0.74
C TYR A 17 6.22 -7.13 -1.93
N GLU A 18 6.09 -8.38 -2.33
CA GLU A 18 5.12 -8.79 -3.34
C GLU A 18 4.51 -10.13 -2.94
N ARG A 19 3.34 -10.06 -2.31
CA ARG A 19 2.58 -11.26 -1.95
C ARG A 19 1.15 -10.92 -1.60
N THR A 20 0.30 -11.93 -1.66
CA THR A 20 -1.07 -11.84 -1.15
C THR A 20 -1.06 -11.76 0.36
N LEU A 21 -1.61 -10.67 0.90
CA LEU A 21 -1.94 -10.55 2.31
C LEU A 21 -3.17 -11.42 2.61
N GLU A 22 -2.93 -12.41 3.46
CA GLU A 22 -3.98 -13.28 3.99
C GLU A 22 -4.69 -12.63 5.16
N GLN A 23 -5.90 -13.10 5.46
CA GLN A 23 -6.66 -12.60 6.59
C GLN A 23 -5.89 -12.84 7.90
N GLY A 24 -5.89 -11.83 8.78
CA GLY A 24 -5.16 -11.89 10.06
C GLY A 24 -3.64 -11.71 9.94
N ARG A 25 -3.10 -11.49 8.73
CA ARG A 25 -1.70 -11.08 8.54
C ARG A 25 -1.60 -9.58 8.40
N THR A 26 -0.55 -9.03 8.99
CA THR A 26 -0.22 -7.61 8.89
C THR A 26 1.20 -7.47 8.33
N ALA A 27 1.38 -6.56 7.40
CA ALA A 27 2.69 -6.23 6.84
C ALA A 27 3.06 -4.80 7.24
N HIS A 28 4.22 -4.64 7.88
CA HIS A 28 4.72 -3.35 8.33
C HIS A 28 5.92 -2.92 7.48
N PHE A 29 5.92 -1.67 7.05
CA PHE A 29 6.96 -1.07 6.23
C PHE A 29 7.35 0.29 6.81
N VAL A 30 8.65 0.58 6.80
CA VAL A 30 9.19 1.87 7.26
C VAL A 30 9.96 2.50 6.10
N SER A 31 9.46 3.62 5.58
CA SER A 31 10.09 4.37 4.48
C SER A 31 9.50 5.77 4.36
N THR A 32 10.21 6.68 3.69
CA THR A 32 9.77 8.04 3.38
C THR A 32 8.86 8.10 2.16
N ARG A 33 8.89 7.10 1.27
CA ARG A 33 8.01 7.01 0.10
C ARG A 33 7.90 5.56 -0.35
N LEU A 34 6.67 5.06 -0.36
CA LEU A 34 6.35 3.73 -0.86
C LEU A 34 5.34 3.85 -1.98
N TRP A 35 5.50 2.99 -2.97
CA TRP A 35 4.54 2.80 -4.03
C TRP A 35 3.89 1.43 -3.82
N ILE A 36 2.59 1.40 -3.63
CA ILE A 36 1.84 0.21 -3.25
C ILE A 36 0.77 -0.05 -4.29
N ARG A 37 0.84 -1.19 -4.97
CA ARG A 37 -0.22 -1.69 -5.82
C ARG A 37 -1.15 -2.59 -5.03
N ILE A 38 -2.42 -2.23 -4.98
CA ILE A 38 -3.44 -2.92 -4.19
C ILE A 38 -4.49 -3.52 -5.12
N GLY A 39 -4.61 -4.85 -5.08
CA GLY A 39 -5.58 -5.58 -5.91
C GLY A 39 -7.03 -5.44 -5.46
N ALA A 40 -7.26 -5.42 -4.14
CA ALA A 40 -8.60 -5.39 -3.54
C ALA A 40 -8.58 -4.53 -2.27
N PRO A 41 -8.55 -3.18 -2.40
CA PRO A 41 -8.44 -2.27 -1.25
C PRO A 41 -9.60 -2.39 -0.25
N TRP A 42 -10.80 -2.79 -0.70
CA TRP A 42 -11.94 -3.06 0.17
C TRP A 42 -11.77 -4.27 1.11
N ASN A 43 -10.73 -5.09 0.92
CA ASN A 43 -10.45 -6.26 1.75
C ASN A 43 -9.32 -6.03 2.76
N VAL A 44 -8.77 -4.82 2.84
CA VAL A 44 -7.61 -4.50 3.70
C VAL A 44 -7.79 -3.15 4.38
N ASP A 45 -7.35 -3.07 5.62
CA ASP A 45 -7.24 -1.82 6.35
C ASP A 45 -5.80 -1.30 6.27
N ALA A 46 -5.65 0.02 6.18
CA ALA A 46 -4.34 0.67 6.19
C ALA A 46 -4.20 1.61 7.38
N THR A 47 -3.02 1.57 7.99
CA THR A 47 -2.63 2.49 9.05
C THR A 47 -1.31 3.14 8.70
N LEU A 48 -1.26 4.47 8.75
CA LEU A 48 -0.06 5.27 8.54
C LEU A 48 0.31 5.96 9.85
N ASN A 49 1.50 5.72 10.37
CA ASN A 49 1.98 6.29 11.64
C ASN A 49 0.99 6.10 12.80
N GLY A 50 0.35 4.92 12.88
CA GLY A 50 -0.64 4.60 13.91
C GLY A 50 -2.04 5.22 13.67
N LYS A 51 -2.23 5.99 12.59
CA LYS A 51 -3.52 6.55 12.22
C LYS A 51 -4.16 5.71 11.12
N ALA A 52 -5.41 5.31 11.30
CA ALA A 52 -6.20 4.69 10.23
C ALA A 52 -6.32 5.65 9.05
N VAL A 53 -6.01 5.15 7.86
CA VAL A 53 -6.05 5.93 6.63
C VAL A 53 -6.93 5.22 5.63
N GLN A 54 -7.73 6.00 4.92
CA GLN A 54 -8.72 5.45 4.00
C GLN A 54 -8.02 5.09 2.70
N LEU A 55 -8.04 3.81 2.33
CA LEU A 55 -7.56 3.38 1.04
C LEU A 55 -8.49 3.88 -0.08
N PRO A 56 -7.95 4.10 -1.29
CA PRO A 56 -8.78 4.42 -2.43
C PRO A 56 -9.76 3.28 -2.73
N ALA A 57 -10.96 3.66 -3.17
CA ALA A 57 -12.01 2.70 -3.53
C ALA A 57 -11.70 1.94 -4.83
N SER A 58 -10.71 2.39 -5.61
CA SER A 58 -10.28 1.76 -6.85
C SER A 58 -9.05 0.87 -6.64
N THR A 59 -9.04 -0.27 -7.32
CA THR A 59 -7.83 -1.08 -7.54
C THR A 59 -6.82 -0.25 -8.32
N GLY A 60 -5.57 -0.22 -7.85
CA GLY A 60 -4.54 0.55 -8.53
C GLY A 60 -3.31 0.79 -7.68
N ASP A 61 -2.51 1.74 -8.15
CA ASP A 61 -1.29 2.18 -7.52
C ASP A 61 -1.56 3.30 -6.51
N VAL A 62 -0.93 3.20 -5.35
CA VAL A 62 -1.08 4.12 -4.22
C VAL A 62 0.30 4.56 -3.77
N VAL A 63 0.52 5.87 -3.72
CA VAL A 63 1.73 6.43 -3.16
C VAL A 63 1.49 6.72 -1.68
N VAL A 64 2.33 6.16 -0.83
CA VAL A 64 2.33 6.40 0.61
C VAL A 64 3.57 7.20 0.99
N THR A 65 3.35 8.30 1.70
CA THR A 65 4.39 9.18 2.24
C THR A 65 4.07 9.48 3.71
N PRO A 66 5.03 10.01 4.51
CA PRO A 66 4.74 10.47 5.86
C PRO A 66 3.62 11.51 5.95
N ALA A 67 3.38 12.27 4.88
CA ALA A 67 2.31 13.28 4.81
C ALA A 67 0.92 12.66 4.58
N GLY A 68 0.85 11.44 4.07
CA GLY A 68 -0.41 10.80 3.70
C GLY A 68 -0.26 9.82 2.55
N LEU A 69 -1.39 9.28 2.12
CA LEU A 69 -1.47 8.42 0.94
C LEU A 69 -2.31 9.08 -0.14
N SER A 70 -1.94 8.83 -1.40
CA SER A 70 -2.69 9.27 -2.57
C SER A 70 -2.76 8.13 -3.58
N ALA A 71 -3.95 7.86 -4.10
CA ALA A 71 -4.07 7.06 -5.30
C ALA A 71 -3.40 7.81 -6.45
N THR A 72 -2.66 7.08 -7.28
CA THR A 72 -2.26 7.61 -8.58
C THR A 72 -3.31 7.22 -9.61
N PRO A 73 -3.84 8.19 -10.38
CA PRO A 73 -4.65 7.85 -11.54
C PRO A 73 -3.74 7.06 -12.48
N GLY A 74 -4.09 5.79 -12.67
CA GLY A 74 -3.54 4.94 -13.73
C GLY A 74 -4.24 5.20 -15.05
#